data_AF-A0A818P053-F1
#
_entry.id   AF-A0A818P053-F1
#
_cell.length_a   1.000
_cell.length_b   1.000
_cell.length_c   1.000
_cell.angle_alpha   90.00
_cell.angle_beta   90.00
_cell.angle_gamma   90.00
#
_symmetry.space_group_name_H-M   'P 1'
#
loop_
_entity.id
_entity.type
_entity.pdbx_description
1 polymer ?
#
loop_
_entity_poly.entity_id
_entity_poly.type
_entity_poly.pdbx_seq_one_letter_code
_entity_poly.pdbx_strand_id
1 'polypeptide(L)'
;NFDDDNEAELQPWLWWNKIYKLLDYHGKVYPVLELSADIPSEQVQKRWLGEPVRAVILPTKIFTTNAKGFPVLSPAHQLFIIKLIKLKVQFIIKGINPNDSTVFEPYLQYLKHITR
;
A
#
# COMPACT_ATOMS: atom_id res chain seq x y z
N ASN A 1 20.65 -18.72 -0.45
CA ASN A 1 20.36 -17.28 -0.58
C ASN A 1 18.98 -16.97 -1.12
N PHE A 2 18.39 -17.73 -2.05
CA PHE A 2 17.03 -17.45 -2.55
C PHE A 2 15.91 -17.64 -1.49
N ASP A 3 16.12 -18.52 -0.50
CA ASP A 3 15.11 -18.77 0.54
C ASP A 3 15.07 -17.68 1.63
N ASP A 4 16.19 -16.98 1.86
CA ASP A 4 16.34 -15.97 2.92
C ASP A 4 15.66 -14.63 2.51
N ASP A 5 15.78 -14.26 1.24
CA ASP A 5 15.13 -13.05 0.68
C ASP A 5 13.59 -13.14 0.71
N ASN A 6 13.03 -14.35 0.52
CA ASN A 6 11.60 -14.57 0.56
C ASN A 6 11.05 -14.56 2.00
N GLU A 7 11.86 -15.01 2.97
CA GLU A 7 11.49 -14.97 4.39
C GLU A 7 11.46 -13.53 4.93
N ALA A 8 12.44 -12.70 4.54
CA ALA A 8 12.50 -11.28 4.92
C ALA A 8 11.28 -10.50 4.41
N GLU A 9 10.90 -10.72 3.16
CA GLU A 9 9.73 -10.08 2.54
C GLU A 9 8.40 -10.48 3.21
N LEU A 10 8.33 -11.72 3.71
CA LEU A 10 7.15 -12.26 4.38
C LEU A 10 7.02 -11.81 5.85
N GLN A 11 8.10 -11.33 6.48
CA GLN A 11 8.13 -10.97 7.91
C GLN A 11 6.97 -10.06 8.34
N PRO A 12 6.63 -8.96 7.63
CA PRO A 12 5.55 -8.08 8.06
C PRO A 12 4.20 -8.80 8.13
N TRP A 13 3.93 -9.73 7.20
CA TRP A 13 2.71 -10.54 7.24
C TRP A 13 2.74 -11.54 8.41
N LEU A 14 3.90 -12.15 8.70
CA LEU A 14 4.06 -13.02 9.85
C LEU A 14 3.83 -12.29 11.18
N TRP A 15 4.28 -11.03 11.30
CA TRP A 15 4.04 -10.21 12.47
C TRP A 15 2.55 -9.93 12.66
N TRP A 16 1.87 -9.51 11.59
CA TRP A 16 0.42 -9.32 11.61
C TRP A 16 -0.32 -10.60 12.01
N ASN A 17 -0.01 -11.74 11.37
CA ASN A 17 -0.67 -13.01 11.65
C ASN A 17 -0.48 -13.45 13.11
N LYS A 18 0.72 -13.25 13.68
CA LYS A 18 0.98 -13.52 15.10
C LYS A 18 0.13 -12.63 16.01
N ILE A 19 0.09 -11.32 15.75
CA ILE A 19 -0.73 -10.37 16.52
C ILE A 19 -2.22 -10.73 16.42
N TYR A 20 -2.71 -11.01 15.21
CA TYR A 20 -4.12 -11.27 14.98
C TYR A 20 -4.56 -12.58 15.64
N LYS A 21 -3.70 -13.60 15.63
CA LYS A 21 -3.90 -14.84 16.39
C LYS A 21 -3.92 -14.62 17.90
N LEU A 22 -3.04 -13.78 18.45
CA LEU A 22 -3.03 -13.44 19.89
C LEU A 22 -4.31 -12.70 20.32
N LEU A 23 -4.93 -11.99 19.38
CA LEU A 23 -6.21 -11.30 19.57
C LEU A 23 -7.42 -12.18 19.24
N ASP A 24 -7.23 -13.50 19.08
CA ASP A 24 -8.29 -14.46 18.70
C ASP A 24 -9.09 -14.02 17.46
N TYR A 25 -8.39 -13.48 16.47
CA TYR A 25 -8.98 -12.99 15.22
C TYR A 25 -10.11 -11.97 15.43
N HIS A 26 -9.98 -11.12 16.45
CA HIS A 26 -11.02 -10.17 16.83
C HIS A 26 -11.44 -9.24 15.67
N GLY A 27 -12.70 -9.34 15.23
CA GLY A 27 -13.22 -8.71 14.01
C GLY A 27 -13.27 -7.17 13.98
N LYS A 28 -12.76 -6.48 15.00
CA LYS A 28 -12.56 -5.01 15.02
C LYS A 28 -11.11 -4.57 14.84
N VAL A 29 -10.20 -5.52 14.64
CA VAL A 29 -8.77 -5.25 14.46
C VAL A 29 -8.44 -5.47 12.99
N TYR A 30 -7.81 -4.46 12.38
CA TYR A 30 -7.54 -4.44 10.95
C TYR A 30 -6.11 -3.94 10.69
N PRO A 31 -5.37 -4.55 9.76
CA PRO A 31 -4.08 -4.06 9.36
C PRO A 31 -4.25 -2.84 8.43
N VAL A 32 -3.33 -1.89 8.57
CA VAL A 32 -3.12 -0.79 7.62
C VAL A 32 -1.74 -0.98 7.01
N LEU A 33 -1.67 -1.09 5.69
CA LEU A 33 -0.41 -1.35 4.99
C LEU A 33 0.26 -0.03 4.61
N GLU A 34 1.55 0.14 4.86
CA GLU A 34 2.33 1.24 4.28
C GLU A 34 3.14 0.70 3.09
N LEU A 35 2.90 1.24 1.90
CA LEU A 35 3.68 0.85 0.72
C LEU A 35 5.07 1.47 0.77
N SER A 36 6.06 0.65 0.43
CA SER A 36 7.45 1.06 0.30
C SER A 36 7.79 1.44 -1.14
N ALA A 37 9.03 1.84 -1.43
CA ALA A 37 9.48 2.08 -2.81
C ALA A 37 9.55 0.78 -3.63
N ASP A 38 9.61 -0.36 -2.95
CA ASP A 38 9.65 -1.69 -3.54
C ASP A 38 8.33 -2.42 -3.29
N ILE A 39 7.81 -3.04 -4.35
CA ILE A 39 6.59 -3.85 -4.30
C ILE A 39 6.99 -5.30 -4.05
N PRO A 40 6.35 -5.99 -3.08
CA PRO A 40 6.74 -7.34 -2.76
C PRO A 40 6.32 -8.34 -3.85
N SER A 41 6.83 -9.57 -3.78
CA SER A 41 6.48 -10.68 -4.66
C SER A 41 4.97 -10.93 -4.70
N GLU A 42 4.52 -11.53 -5.80
CA GLU A 42 3.10 -11.85 -5.97
C GLU A 42 2.57 -12.78 -4.86
N GLN A 43 3.44 -13.64 -4.30
CA GLN A 43 3.09 -14.54 -3.20
C GLN A 43 2.74 -13.76 -1.94
N VAL A 44 3.57 -12.78 -1.56
CA VAL A 44 3.33 -11.91 -0.41
C VAL A 44 2.14 -10.98 -0.65
N GLN A 45 1.97 -10.46 -1.87
CA GLN A 45 0.77 -9.70 -2.24
C GLN A 45 -0.51 -10.52 -2.03
N LYS A 46 -0.54 -11.80 -2.46
CA LYS A 46 -1.70 -12.69 -2.30
C LYS A 46 -2.05 -12.92 -0.82
N ARG A 47 -1.05 -13.00 0.06
CA ARG A 47 -1.27 -13.10 1.51
C ARG A 47 -2.02 -11.88 2.03
N TRP A 48 -1.52 -10.68 1.72
CA TRP A 48 -2.16 -9.43 2.15
C TRP A 48 -3.55 -9.20 1.55
N LEU A 49 -3.80 -9.66 0.32
CA LEU A 49 -5.13 -9.59 -0.31
C LEU A 49 -6.15 -10.52 0.36
N GLY A 50 -5.70 -11.52 1.14
CA GLY A 50 -6.56 -12.37 1.98
C GLY A 50 -6.82 -11.81 3.38
N GLU A 51 -6.11 -10.77 3.79
CA GLU A 51 -6.27 -10.14 5.11
C GLU A 51 -7.34 -9.05 5.09
N PRO A 52 -7.94 -8.69 6.25
CA PRO A 52 -9.00 -7.69 6.32
C PRO A 52 -8.42 -6.26 6.27
N VAL A 53 -7.64 -5.94 5.24
CA VAL A 53 -7.02 -4.62 5.04
C VAL A 53 -8.11 -3.56 4.83
N ARG A 54 -8.11 -2.52 5.67
CA ARG A 54 -9.08 -1.41 5.58
C ARG A 54 -8.52 -0.16 4.94
N ALA A 55 -7.21 0.06 5.09
CA ALA A 55 -6.55 1.22 4.53
C ALA A 55 -5.12 0.91 4.10
N VAL A 56 -4.62 1.72 3.18
CA VAL A 56 -3.25 1.68 2.69
C VAL A 56 -2.66 3.08 2.69
N ILE A 57 -1.49 3.21 3.29
CA ILE A 57 -0.70 4.43 3.36
C ILE A 57 0.23 4.46 2.14
N LEU A 58 0.18 5.58 1.40
CA LEU A 58 1.02 5.89 0.26
C LEU A 58 1.92 7.09 0.64
N PRO A 59 3.17 6.85 1.02
CA PRO A 59 4.12 7.93 1.26
C PRO A 59 4.40 8.73 -0.02
N THR A 60 4.44 10.05 0.00
CA THR A 60 4.77 10.85 -1.21
C THR A 60 6.11 10.46 -1.85
N LYS A 61 7.06 9.99 -1.05
CA LYS A 61 8.37 9.49 -1.49
C LYS A 61 8.33 8.30 -2.46
N ILE A 62 7.22 7.55 -2.54
CA ILE A 62 7.11 6.42 -3.49
C ILE A 62 6.63 6.88 -4.87
N PHE A 63 6.18 8.13 -4.99
CA PHE A 63 5.80 8.71 -6.26
C PHE A 63 7.03 9.25 -6.97
N THR A 64 7.06 9.03 -8.27
CA THR A 64 8.03 9.61 -9.21
C THR A 64 7.38 10.73 -9.99
N THR A 65 8.17 11.62 -10.59
CA THR A 65 7.65 12.70 -11.42
C THR A 65 7.71 12.30 -12.89
N ASN A 66 6.60 12.41 -13.62
CA ASN A 66 6.60 12.18 -15.07
C ASN A 66 7.18 13.38 -15.84
N ALA A 67 7.34 13.23 -17.16
CA ALA A 67 7.87 14.30 -18.03
C ALA A 67 7.05 15.62 -18.00
N LYS A 68 5.80 15.58 -17.53
CA LYS A 68 4.91 16.74 -17.40
C LYS A 68 4.91 17.34 -15.99
N GLY A 69 5.73 16.83 -15.06
CA GLY A 69 5.82 17.34 -13.69
C GLY A 69 4.80 16.76 -12.70
N PHE A 70 3.99 15.76 -13.08
CA PHE A 70 2.97 15.18 -12.21
C PHE A 70 3.46 13.94 -11.46
N PRO A 71 3.02 13.73 -10.20
CA PRO A 71 3.35 12.52 -9.44
C PRO A 71 2.67 11.29 -10.05
N VAL A 72 3.45 10.24 -10.27
CA VAL A 72 3.01 8.95 -10.80
C VAL A 72 3.71 7.81 -10.06
N LEU A 73 3.03 6.68 -9.95
CA LEU A 73 3.60 5.45 -9.37
C LEU A 73 4.15 4.54 -10.46
N SER A 74 5.09 3.66 -10.08
CA SER A 74 5.61 2.66 -11.01
C SER A 74 4.52 1.67 -11.46
N PRO A 75 4.67 1.00 -12.61
CA PRO A 75 3.69 0.02 -13.08
C PRO A 75 3.38 -1.08 -12.05
N ALA A 76 4.38 -1.54 -11.29
CA ALA A 76 4.20 -2.53 -10.23
C ALA A 76 3.27 -2.02 -9.11
N HIS A 77 3.45 -0.78 -8.67
CA HIS A 77 2.57 -0.14 -7.68
C HIS A 77 1.15 0.01 -8.20
N GLN A 78 0.99 0.45 -9.46
CA GLN A 78 -0.32 0.61 -10.08
C GLN A 78 -1.09 -0.72 -10.07
N LEU A 79 -0.45 -1.81 -10.50
CA LEU A 79 -1.06 -3.14 -10.50
C LEU A 79 -1.51 -3.57 -9.10
N PHE A 80 -0.71 -3.33 -8.06
CA PHE A 80 -1.09 -3.70 -6.69
C PHE A 80 -2.21 -2.81 -6.15
N ILE A 81 -2.16 -1.50 -6.40
CA ILE A 81 -3.21 -0.56 -5.99
C ILE A 81 -4.55 -0.89 -6.65
N ILE A 82 -4.57 -1.27 -7.93
CA ILE A 82 -5.79 -1.71 -8.62
C ILE A 82 -6.40 -2.94 -7.93
N LYS A 83 -5.59 -3.90 -7.46
CA LYS A 83 -6.10 -5.04 -6.68
C LYS A 83 -6.70 -4.58 -5.35
N LEU A 84 -6.06 -3.66 -4.66
CA LEU A 84 -6.53 -3.09 -3.39
C LEU A 84 -7.81 -2.26 -3.53
N ILE A 85 -7.97 -1.51 -4.62
CA ILE A 85 -9.20 -0.74 -4.92
C ILE A 85 -10.40 -1.67 -5.04
N LYS A 86 -10.25 -2.86 -5.64
CA LYS A 86 -11.32 -3.87 -5.73
C LYS A 86 -11.78 -4.35 -4.35
N LEU A 87 -10.93 -4.28 -3.34
CA LEU A 87 -11.24 -4.59 -1.94
C LEU A 87 -11.84 -3.38 -1.18
N LYS A 88 -12.08 -2.25 -1.87
CA LYS A 88 -12.63 -1.01 -1.29
C LYS A 88 -11.79 -0.47 -0.12
N VAL A 89 -10.47 -0.64 -0.16
CA VAL A 89 -9.59 -0.05 0.85
C VAL A 89 -9.55 1.47 0.74
N GLN A 90 -9.37 2.14 1.86
CA GLN A 90 -9.12 3.59 1.89
C GLN A 90 -7.65 3.89 1.62
N PHE A 91 -7.36 4.96 0.89
CA PHE A 91 -5.98 5.41 0.63
C PHE A 91 -5.66 6.64 1.48
N ILE A 92 -4.51 6.60 2.14
CA ILE A 92 -3.98 7.67 2.99
C ILE A 92 -2.68 8.16 2.37
N ILE A 93 -2.59 9.43 1.97
CA ILE A 93 -1.33 10.00 1.50
C ILE A 93 -0.53 10.50 2.72
N LYS A 94 0.74 10.09 2.83
CA LYS A 94 1.64 10.46 3.94
C LYS A 94 2.81 11.32 3.45
N GLY A 95 3.21 12.32 4.22
CA GLY A 95 4.35 13.18 3.89
C GLY A 95 3.97 14.48 3.16
N ILE A 96 2.74 14.95 3.34
CA ILE A 96 2.26 16.25 2.87
C ILE A 96 1.94 17.10 4.09
N ASN A 97 2.21 18.41 4.01
CA ASN A 97 1.75 19.35 5.02
C ASN A 97 0.21 19.45 4.95
N PRO A 98 -0.54 19.10 6.02
CA PRO A 98 -2.00 19.15 6.00
C PRO A 98 -2.58 20.52 5.68
N ASN A 99 -1.80 21.59 5.91
CA ASN A 99 -2.22 22.97 5.66
C ASN A 99 -1.99 23.44 4.21
N ASP A 100 -1.41 22.59 3.35
CA ASP A 100 -1.12 22.91 1.95
C ASP A 100 -1.89 21.98 1.01
N SER A 101 -3.12 22.40 0.66
CA SER A 101 -3.98 21.66 -0.26
C SER A 101 -3.43 21.61 -1.69
N THR A 102 -2.58 22.57 -2.08
CA THR A 102 -2.01 22.64 -3.43
C THR A 102 -1.05 21.49 -3.70
N VAL A 103 -0.37 21.00 -2.65
CA VAL A 103 0.57 19.87 -2.73
C VAL A 103 -0.16 18.53 -2.77
N PHE A 104 -1.38 18.44 -2.20
CA PHE A 104 -2.16 17.20 -2.16
C PHE A 104 -2.91 16.89 -3.47
N GLU A 105 -3.47 17.91 -4.10
CA GLU A 105 -4.36 17.75 -5.25
C GLU A 105 -3.76 16.91 -6.41
N PRO A 106 -2.48 17.05 -6.81
CA PRO A 106 -1.90 16.24 -7.87
C PRO A 106 -1.90 14.74 -7.59
N TYR A 107 -1.68 14.33 -6.34
CA TYR A 107 -1.69 12.91 -5.94
C TYR A 107 -3.11 12.35 -5.99
N LEU A 108 -4.10 13.12 -5.53
CA LEU A 108 -5.50 12.71 -5.58
C LEU A 108 -5.98 12.56 -7.02
N GLN A 109 -5.63 13.49 -7.90
CA GLN A 109 -5.96 13.42 -9.33
C GLN A 109 -5.35 12.18 -9.99
N TYR A 110 -4.09 11.87 -9.68
CA TYR A 110 -3.44 10.67 -10.17
C TYR A 110 -4.13 9.40 -9.68
N LEU A 111 -4.46 9.29 -8.39
CA LEU A 111 -5.19 8.14 -7.86
C LEU A 111 -6.55 7.97 -8.53
N LYS A 112 -7.31 9.06 -8.69
CA LYS A 112 -8.58 9.05 -9.43
C LYS A 112 -8.40 8.59 -10.88
N HIS A 113 -7.29 8.95 -11.53
CA HIS A 113 -6.99 8.55 -12.90
C HIS A 113 -6.75 7.04 -13.04
N ILE A 114 -5.97 6.44 -12.13
CA ILE A 114 -5.68 4.99 -12.17
C ILE A 114 -6.82 4.12 -11.62
N THR A 115 -7.79 4.73 -10.94
CA THR A 115 -9.00 4.04 -10.43
C THR A 115 -10.16 3.99 -11.42
N ARG A 116 -10.08 4.71 -12.55
CA ARG A 116 -11.07 4.68 -13.63
C ARG A 116 -10.88 3.45 -14.50
#